data_AF-A0A450X5F9-F1
#
_entry.id   AF-A0A450X5F9-F1
#
_cell.length_a   1.000
_cell.length_b   1.000
_cell.length_c   1.000
_cell.angle_alpha   90.00
_cell.angle_beta   90.00
_cell.angle_gamma   90.00
#
_symmetry.space_group_name_H-M   'P 1'
#
loop_
_entity.id
_entity.type
_entity.pdbx_description
1 polymer ?
#
loop_
_entity_poly.entity_id
_entity_poly.type
_entity_poly.pdbx_seq_one_letter_code
_entity_poly.pdbx_strand_id
1 'polypeptide(L)' 'MWNMNDVIDIQYHGDYVYWISFDDGISGNVDFSEYLNKGPVFEPLKKNRPFSSARR' A
#
# COMPACT_ATOMS: atom_id res chain seq x y z
N MET A 1 -21.20 10.22 -8.63
CA MET A 1 -19.83 10.53 -8.16
C MET A 1 -19.41 9.36 -7.29
N TRP A 2 -18.25 8.75 -7.57
CA TRP A 2 -17.76 7.63 -6.77
C TRP A 2 -17.37 8.16 -5.39
N ASN A 3 -17.88 7.53 -4.33
CA ASN A 3 -17.44 7.80 -2.96
C ASN A 3 -16.27 6.84 -2.68
N MET A 4 -15.04 7.31 -2.91
CA MET A 4 -13.83 6.59 -2.50
C MET A 4 -13.47 7.07 -1.11
N ASN A 5 -13.30 6.13 -0.19
CA ASN A 5 -12.79 6.42 1.15
C ASN A 5 -11.33 6.90 1.06
N ASP A 6 -10.98 7.84 1.93
CA ASP A 6 -9.62 8.35 2.03
C ASP A 6 -8.78 7.42 2.91
N VAL A 7 -7.54 7.15 2.50
CA VAL A 7 -6.56 6.45 3.36
C VAL A 7 -6.03 7.43 4.39
N ILE A 8 -6.24 7.12 5.67
CA ILE A 8 -5.82 7.96 6.79
C ILE A 8 -4.56 7.44 7.51
N ASP A 9 -4.25 6.15 7.38
CA ASP A 9 -3.02 5.55 7.91
C ASP A 9 -2.57 4.36 7.05
N ILE A 10 -1.25 4.15 6.98
CA ILE A 10 -0.64 3.01 6.29
C ILE A 10 0.63 2.56 7.00
N GLN A 11 0.70 1.27 7.31
CA GLN A 11 1.80 0.67 8.05
C GLN A 11 2.36 -0.54 7.30
N TYR A 12 3.68 -0.59 7.12
CA TYR A 12 4.34 -1.73 6.50
C TYR A 12 4.56 -2.85 7.53
N HIS A 13 4.00 -4.03 7.27
CA HIS A 13 4.07 -5.19 8.17
C HIS A 13 5.08 -6.26 7.73
N GLY A 14 5.82 -6.04 6.63
CA GLY A 14 6.73 -7.04 6.07
C GLY A 14 6.10 -7.81 4.92
N ASP A 15 6.92 -8.55 4.17
CA ASP A 15 6.48 -9.47 3.10
C ASP A 15 5.47 -8.87 2.11
N TYR A 16 5.65 -7.59 1.73
CA TYR A 16 4.75 -6.85 0.84
C TYR A 16 3.33 -6.63 1.39
N VAL A 17 3.12 -6.85 2.68
CA VAL A 17 1.86 -6.62 3.38
C VAL A 17 1.86 -5.22 4.01
N TYR A 18 0.79 -4.49 3.75
CA TYR A 18 0.51 -3.22 4.40
C TYR A 18 -0.82 -3.32 5.15
N TRP A 19 -0.84 -2.83 6.39
CA TRP A 19 -2.09 -2.52 7.06
C TRP A 19 -2.53 -1.11 6.66
N ILE A 20 -3.77 -0.96 6.21
CA ILE A 20 -4.35 0.30 5.71
C ILE A 20 -5.59 0.61 6.54
N SER A 21 -5.73 1.87 6.96
CA SER A 21 -6.95 2.39 7.59
C SER A 21 -7.58 3.48 6.73
N PHE A 22 -8.90 3.44 6.63
CA PHE A 22 -9.73 4.39 5.90
C PHE A 22 -10.47 5.34 6.86
N ASP A 23 -10.93 6.47 6.34
CA ASP A 23 -11.69 7.50 7.06
C ASP A 23 -13.08 7.04 7.54
N ASP A 24 -13.64 6.01 6.91
CA ASP A 24 -14.89 5.38 7.33
C ASP A 24 -14.72 4.38 8.50
N GLY A 25 -13.50 4.23 9.01
CA GLY A 25 -13.15 3.34 10.11
C GLY A 25 -12.88 1.89 9.70
N ILE A 26 -12.97 1.55 8.42
CA ILE A 26 -12.55 0.24 7.92
C ILE A 26 -11.02 0.18 7.88
N SER A 27 -10.46 -0.96 8.29
CA SER A 27 -9.04 -1.23 8.17
C SER A 27 -8.75 -2.70 7.87
N GLY A 28 -7.57 -2.98 7.32
CA GLY A 28 -7.21 -4.36 6.98
C GLY A 28 -5.80 -4.49 6.40
N ASN A 29 -5.35 -5.74 6.34
CA ASN A 29 -4.10 -6.10 5.69
C ASN A 29 -4.34 -6.29 4.18
N VAL A 30 -3.46 -5.69 3.38
CA VAL A 30 -3.45 -5.82 1.93
C VAL A 30 -2.11 -6.40 1.51
N ASP A 31 -2.15 -7.54 0.83
CA ASP A 31 -0.99 -8.23 0.28
C ASP A 31 -0.71 -7.74 -1.15
N PHE A 32 0.43 -7.10 -1.37
CA PHE A 32 0.84 -6.61 -2.68
C PHE A 32 1.72 -7.58 -3.47
N SER A 33 2.03 -8.77 -2.93
CA SER A 33 2.90 -9.77 -3.55
C SER A 33 2.41 -10.20 -4.94
N GLU A 34 1.10 -10.25 -5.14
CA GLU A 34 0.48 -10.61 -6.40
C GLU A 34 0.67 -9.56 -7.51
N TYR A 35 1.05 -8.33 -7.18
CA TYR A 35 1.33 -7.27 -8.16
C TYR A 35 2.80 -7.22 -8.61
N LEU A 36 3.71 -7.88 -7.89
CA LEU A 36 5.14 -7.83 -8.18
C LEU A 36 5.45 -8.20 -9.63
N ASN A 37 4.67 -9.09 -10.25
CA ASN A 37 4.90 -9.52 -11.63
C ASN A 37 3.89 -8.96 -12.64
N LYS A 38 3.01 -8.03 -12.24
CA LYS A 38 1.95 -7.49 -13.11
C LYS A 38 2.42 -6.34 -14.01
N GLY A 39 3.70 -5.96 -13.97
CA GLY A 39 4.29 -5.03 -14.95
C GLY A 39 5.43 -4.17 -14.39
N PRO A 40 6.10 -3.39 -15.26
CA PRO A 40 7.27 -2.58 -14.92
C PRO A 40 6.99 -1.53 -13.84
N VAL A 41 5.73 -1.08 -13.72
CA VAL A 41 5.31 -0.13 -12.67
C VAL A 41 5.50 -0.68 -11.25
N PHE A 42 5.47 -2.00 -11.08
CA PHE A 42 5.62 -2.68 -9.79
C PHE A 42 7.06 -3.17 -9.53
N GLU A 43 7.98 -3.02 -10.48
CA GLU A 43 9.39 -3.35 -10.26
C GLU A 43 10.05 -2.60 -9.08
N PRO A 44 9.70 -1.33 -8.78
CA PRO A 44 10.19 -0.67 -7.59
C PRO A 44 9.81 -1.38 -6.29
N LEU A 45 8.66 -2.07 -6.23
CA LEU A 45 8.24 -2.82 -5.04
C LEU A 45 9.16 -4.00 -4.76
N LYS A 46 9.75 -4.63 -5.78
CA LYS A 46 10.68 -5.76 -5.63
C LYS A 46 11.99 -5.37 -4.95
N LYS A 47 12.33 -4.08 -4.99
CA LYS A 47 13.55 -3.59 -4.35
C LYS A 47 13.19 -3.34 -2.89
N ASN A 48 13.81 -4.08 -1.97
CA ASN A 48 13.75 -3.92 -0.51
C ASN A 48 14.29 -2.55 -0.02
N ARG A 49 14.09 -1.47 -0.78
CA ARG A 49 14.28 -0.12 -0.29
C ARG A 49 12.97 0.30 0.40
N PRO A 50 13.03 0.81 1.63
CA PRO A 50 11.87 1.45 2.23
C PRO A 50 11.38 2.54 1.27
N PHE A 51 10.06 2.58 1.07
CA PHE A 51 9.39 3.60 0.28
C PHE A 51 9.48 4.94 1.03
N SER A 52 10.66 5.55 1.00
CA SER A 52 10.95 6.83 1.63
C SER A 52 10.66 7.95 0.63
N SER A 53 9.39 8.29 0.45
CA SER A 53 8.95 9.69 0.34
C SER A 53 7.45 9.78 0.02
N ALA A 54 6.65 10.04 1.05
CA ALA A 54 5.51 10.94 0.96
C ALA A 54 5.76 12.07 1.96
N ARG A 55 6.50 13.10 1.51
CA ARG A 55 6.58 14.37 2.26
C ARG A 55 5.47 15.27 1.73
N ARG A 56 4.69 15.78 2.68
CA ARG A 56 3.60 16.77 2.63
C ARG A 56 3.33 17.46 1.31
#